data_AF-A0A6G8AU20-F1
#
_entry.id   AF-A0A6G8AU20-F1
#
_cell.length_a   1.000
_cell.length_b   1.000
_cell.length_c   1.000
_cell.angle_alpha   90.00
_cell.angle_beta   90.00
_cell.angle_gamma   90.00
#
_symmetry.space_group_name_H-M   'P 1'
#
loop_
_entity.id
_entity.type
_entity.pdbx_description
1 polymer ?
#
loop_
_entity_poly.entity_id
_entity_poly.type
_entity_poly.pdbx_seq_one_letter_code
_entity_poly.pdbx_strand_id
1 'polypeptide(L)'
;MLELKLINKENPYSDEPSAPFDLWAEFTLKYEDKILLSTQWDMVGFIEWFIEKKEYLATEVFPFKFTNSIAESRDLLFDKIDDFSDEQEQEQFEYEDYLSDYFVNHYFHLRGTDTQSFYIGLIPNLNGEISCSVEDKYERYEFNMDSFISEVDEEIKKFLKTCDISNETKLFFKGSLSYYYKYVGSVGEKTNEESIKRIN
;
A
#
# COMPACT_ATOMS: atom_id res chain seq x y z
N MET A 1 -2.42 -14.84 8.82
CA MET A 1 -1.27 -14.16 8.16
C MET A 1 -1.82 -13.36 6.99
N LEU A 2 -1.46 -12.08 6.89
CA LEU A 2 -1.86 -11.22 5.77
C LEU A 2 -0.86 -11.40 4.63
N GLU A 3 -1.35 -11.73 3.45
CA GLU A 3 -0.52 -12.00 2.27
C GLU A 3 -1.09 -11.28 1.05
N LEU A 4 -0.18 -10.77 0.22
CA LEU A 4 -0.49 -10.15 -1.06
C LEU A 4 0.16 -10.93 -2.19
N LYS A 5 -0.58 -11.11 -3.28
CA LYS A 5 -0.12 -11.82 -4.48
C LYS A 5 -0.44 -11.02 -5.73
N LEU A 6 0.54 -10.94 -6.63
CA LEU A 6 0.42 -10.29 -7.92
C LEU A 6 0.74 -11.30 -9.03
N ILE A 7 -0.19 -11.48 -9.96
CA ILE A 7 -0.01 -12.36 -11.11
C ILE A 7 -0.17 -11.53 -12.38
N ASN A 8 0.88 -11.44 -13.19
CA ASN A 8 0.84 -10.74 -14.48
C ASN A 8 -0.26 -11.31 -15.38
N LYS A 9 -1.03 -10.41 -16.01
CA LYS A 9 -2.12 -10.73 -16.93
C LYS A 9 -2.00 -9.86 -18.17
N GLU A 10 -2.58 -10.33 -19.27
CA GLU A 10 -2.75 -9.50 -20.45
C GLU A 10 -3.75 -8.37 -20.14
N ASN A 11 -3.42 -7.14 -20.54
CA ASN A 11 -4.33 -6.00 -20.39
C ASN A 11 -5.51 -6.18 -21.38
N PRO A 12 -6.77 -6.32 -20.91
CA PRO A 12 -7.92 -6.46 -21.79
C PRO A 12 -8.23 -5.20 -22.59
N TYR A 13 -7.62 -4.05 -22.24
CA TYR A 13 -7.77 -2.76 -22.91
C TYR A 13 -6.55 -2.37 -23.75
N SER A 14 -5.70 -3.33 -24.11
CA SER A 14 -4.45 -3.07 -24.87
C SER A 14 -4.65 -2.40 -26.24
N ASP A 15 -5.87 -2.44 -26.77
CA ASP A 15 -6.22 -1.84 -28.06
C ASP A 15 -6.54 -0.34 -27.95
N GLU A 16 -6.74 0.17 -26.74
CA GLU A 16 -6.85 1.61 -26.48
C GLU A 16 -5.43 2.18 -26.35
N PRO A 17 -5.18 3.45 -26.74
CA PRO A 17 -3.94 4.13 -26.43
C PRO A 17 -3.85 4.31 -24.91
N SER A 18 -3.42 3.26 -24.22
CA SER A 18 -3.22 3.26 -22.79
C SER A 18 -2.06 4.17 -22.42
N ALA A 19 -2.06 4.61 -21.16
CA ALA A 19 -0.90 5.27 -20.61
C ALA A 19 0.34 4.37 -20.84
N PRO A 20 1.55 4.93 -20.99
CA PRO A 20 2.77 4.20 -21.35
C PRO A 20 3.21 3.03 -20.42
N PHE A 21 2.36 2.63 -19.45
CA PHE A 21 2.58 1.63 -18.42
C PHE A 21 1.28 0.88 -18.11
N ASP A 22 1.09 -0.28 -18.71
CA ASP A 22 0.04 -1.21 -18.28
C ASP A 22 0.67 -2.30 -17.43
N LEU A 23 0.76 -2.07 -16.11
CA LEU A 23 1.11 -3.13 -15.16
C LEU A 23 -0.15 -3.89 -14.77
N TRP A 24 -0.80 -4.51 -15.76
CA TRP A 24 -2.05 -5.22 -15.54
C TRP A 24 -1.81 -6.54 -14.80
N ALA A 25 -2.47 -6.73 -13.66
CA ALA A 25 -2.29 -7.93 -12.85
C ALA A 25 -3.59 -8.36 -12.19
N GLU A 26 -3.67 -9.65 -11.89
CA GLU A 26 -4.54 -10.16 -10.85
C GLU A 26 -3.90 -9.87 -9.48
N PHE A 27 -4.57 -9.03 -8.71
CA PHE A 27 -4.24 -8.65 -7.34
C PHE A 27 -5.07 -9.49 -6.40
N THR A 28 -4.42 -10.20 -5.48
CA THR A 28 -5.09 -10.93 -4.41
C THR A 28 -4.52 -10.53 -3.05
N LEU A 29 -5.38 -10.05 -2.16
CA LEU A 29 -5.09 -9.82 -0.75
C LEU A 29 -5.90 -10.81 0.08
N LYS A 30 -5.21 -11.57 0.93
CA LYS A 30 -5.84 -12.59 1.76
C LYS A 30 -5.33 -12.52 3.20
N TYR A 31 -6.20 -12.85 4.13
CA TYR A 31 -5.84 -13.09 5.52
C TYR A 31 -6.15 -14.54 5.88
N GLU A 32 -5.10 -15.33 6.13
CA GLU A 32 -5.22 -16.78 6.30
C GLU A 32 -5.94 -17.40 5.08
N ASP A 33 -7.06 -18.07 5.29
CA ASP A 33 -7.88 -18.69 4.24
C ASP A 33 -8.94 -17.75 3.66
N LYS A 34 -9.09 -16.53 4.20
CA LYS A 34 -10.09 -15.55 3.75
C LYS A 34 -9.51 -14.62 2.68
N ILE A 35 -10.14 -14.59 1.50
CA ILE A 35 -9.86 -13.59 0.48
C ILE A 35 -10.52 -12.28 0.90
N LEU A 36 -9.72 -11.23 1.08
CA LEU A 36 -10.20 -9.88 1.40
C LEU A 36 -10.47 -9.07 0.12
N LEU A 37 -9.61 -9.24 -0.89
CA LEU A 37 -9.76 -8.61 -2.19
C LEU A 37 -9.14 -9.50 -3.26
N SER A 38 -9.85 -9.70 -4.37
CA SER A 38 -9.33 -10.36 -5.55
C SER A 38 -9.90 -9.70 -6.80
N THR A 39 -9.06 -9.03 -7.59
CA THR A 39 -9.48 -8.34 -8.80
C THR A 39 -8.35 -8.25 -9.82
N GLN A 40 -8.66 -7.90 -11.07
CA GLN A 40 -7.66 -7.55 -12.07
C GLN A 40 -7.66 -6.04 -12.28
N TRP A 41 -6.49 -5.41 -12.20
CA TRP A 41 -6.38 -3.95 -12.35
C TRP A 41 -4.97 -3.52 -12.77
N ASP A 42 -4.83 -2.21 -13.05
CA ASP A 42 -3.52 -1.56 -13.22
C ASP A 42 -2.85 -1.40 -11.84
N MET A 43 -1.68 -2.04 -11.69
CA MET A 43 -0.93 -2.08 -10.45
C MET A 43 -0.03 -0.87 -10.21
N VAL A 44 0.13 0.04 -11.18
CA VAL A 44 0.98 1.23 -11.00
C VAL A 44 0.60 2.00 -9.74
N GLY A 45 -0.69 2.30 -9.56
CA GLY A 45 -1.16 3.08 -8.42
C GLY A 45 -0.95 2.39 -7.07
N PHE A 46 -1.12 1.07 -6.99
CA PHE A 46 -0.84 0.32 -5.77
C PHE A 46 0.66 0.32 -5.43
N ILE A 47 1.49 0.08 -6.45
CA ILE A 47 2.94 0.03 -6.29
C ILE A 47 3.48 1.40 -5.85
N GLU A 48 2.98 2.49 -6.43
CA GLU A 48 3.28 3.87 -6.01
C GLU A 48 2.89 4.16 -4.57
N TRP A 49 1.64 3.85 -4.23
CA TRP A 49 1.16 3.98 -2.87
C TRP A 49 2.03 3.21 -1.87
N PHE A 50 2.33 1.93 -2.16
CA PHE A 50 3.09 1.10 -1.23
C PHE A 50 4.49 1.66 -0.99
N ILE A 51 5.20 2.09 -2.05
CA ILE A 51 6.54 2.67 -1.89
C ILE A 51 6.50 3.96 -1.10
N GLU A 52 5.53 4.84 -1.39
CA GLU A 52 5.41 6.12 -0.69
C GLU A 52 5.05 5.93 0.79
N LYS A 53 4.16 4.99 1.10
CA LYS A 53 3.59 4.83 2.44
C LYS A 53 4.34 3.82 3.32
N LYS A 54 5.26 3.03 2.76
CA LYS A 54 6.01 1.98 3.47
C LYS A 54 6.66 2.44 4.78
N GLU A 55 7.26 3.64 4.82
CA GLU A 55 7.91 4.14 6.04
C GLU A 55 6.90 4.47 7.15
N TYR A 56 5.76 5.06 6.79
CA TYR A 56 4.65 5.30 7.72
C TYR A 56 4.10 3.98 8.26
N LEU A 57 3.83 3.01 7.38
CA LEU A 57 3.38 1.67 7.79
C LEU A 57 4.37 0.99 8.76
N ALA A 58 5.67 1.22 8.61
CA ALA A 58 6.69 0.60 9.43
C ALA A 58 6.91 1.29 10.80
N THR A 59 6.53 2.56 10.96
CA THR A 59 6.96 3.37 12.10
C THR A 59 5.85 4.12 12.82
N GLU A 60 4.76 4.45 12.12
CA GLU A 60 3.70 5.29 12.66
C GLU A 60 2.66 4.45 13.40
N VAL A 61 2.73 4.49 14.72
CA VAL A 61 1.75 3.84 15.61
C VAL A 61 0.48 4.67 15.66
N PHE A 62 -0.68 4.02 15.56
CA PHE A 62 -1.99 4.63 15.66
C PHE A 62 -2.09 5.53 16.91
N PRO A 63 -2.26 6.86 16.74
CA PRO A 63 -1.99 7.82 17.82
C PRO A 63 -3.17 8.01 18.78
N PHE A 64 -4.32 7.40 18.50
CA PHE A 64 -5.54 7.57 19.30
C PHE A 64 -5.76 6.41 20.26
N LYS A 65 -6.62 6.62 21.27
CA LYS A 65 -7.04 5.55 22.18
C LYS A 65 -7.68 4.41 21.40
N PHE A 66 -7.02 3.26 21.40
CA PHE A 66 -7.35 2.14 20.55
C PHE A 66 -8.24 1.12 21.27
N THR A 67 -9.51 1.09 20.90
CA THR A 67 -10.44 0.01 21.26
C THR A 67 -11.09 -0.62 20.02
N ASN A 68 -11.21 0.19 18.97
CA ASN A 68 -11.91 -0.10 17.73
C ASN A 68 -10.91 -0.42 16.63
N SER A 69 -11.39 -0.85 15.47
CA SER A 69 -10.52 -0.96 14.29
C SER A 69 -10.05 0.42 13.81
N ILE A 70 -8.97 0.49 13.01
CA ILE A 70 -8.52 1.74 12.37
C ILE A 70 -9.63 2.33 11.49
N ALA A 71 -10.30 1.49 10.68
CA ALA A 71 -11.41 1.91 9.83
C ALA A 71 -12.59 2.50 10.63
N GLU A 72 -12.98 1.86 11.73
CA GLU A 72 -14.03 2.36 12.62
C GLU A 72 -13.60 3.63 13.34
N SER A 73 -12.35 3.68 13.80
CA SER A 73 -11.81 4.84 14.48
C SER A 73 -11.77 6.05 13.55
N ARG A 74 -11.50 5.86 12.26
CA ARG A 74 -11.61 6.93 11.25
C ARG A 74 -12.97 7.58 11.31
N ASP A 75 -14.04 6.81 11.13
CA ASP A 75 -15.40 7.36 11.09
C ASP A 75 -15.75 8.05 12.41
N LEU A 76 -15.48 7.41 13.55
CA LEU A 76 -15.75 8.00 14.87
C LEU A 76 -14.94 9.26 15.19
N LEU A 77 -13.74 9.41 14.61
CA LEU A 77 -12.91 10.60 14.81
C LEU A 77 -13.38 11.76 13.94
N PHE A 78 -13.82 11.48 12.71
CA PHE A 78 -14.43 12.49 11.83
C PHE A 78 -15.84 12.89 12.32
N ASP A 79 -16.61 11.98 12.91
CA ASP A 79 -17.93 12.32 13.49
C ASP A 79 -17.82 13.34 14.65
N LYS A 80 -16.68 13.38 15.36
CA LYS A 80 -16.43 14.36 16.43
C LYS A 80 -16.22 15.78 15.94
N ILE A 81 -16.04 15.98 14.64
CA ILE A 81 -15.93 17.32 14.06
C ILE A 81 -17.22 18.12 14.34
N ASP A 82 -18.37 17.43 14.37
CA ASP A 82 -19.66 18.05 14.67
C ASP A 82 -19.80 18.50 16.15
N ASP A 83 -18.88 18.11 17.04
CA ASP A 83 -18.86 18.54 18.44
C ASP A 83 -18.19 19.91 18.65
N PHE A 84 -17.48 20.43 17.64
CA PHE A 84 -16.85 21.75 17.72
C PHE A 84 -17.91 22.86 17.60
N SER A 85 -17.79 23.88 18.45
CA SER A 85 -18.63 25.07 18.34
C SER A 85 -18.10 26.04 17.28
N ASP A 86 -18.94 26.97 16.80
CA ASP A 86 -18.55 28.03 15.86
C ASP A 86 -17.35 28.87 16.36
N GLU A 87 -17.17 28.99 17.68
CA GLU A 87 -16.05 29.72 18.30
C GLU A 87 -14.71 28.97 18.22
N GLN A 88 -14.73 27.68 17.83
CA GLN A 88 -13.59 26.78 17.75
C GLN A 88 -13.22 26.39 16.31
N GLU A 89 -13.67 27.17 15.32
CA GLU A 89 -13.46 26.90 13.89
C GLU A 89 -11.98 26.60 13.55
N GLN A 90 -11.03 27.35 14.12
CA GLN A 90 -9.60 27.10 13.90
C GLN A 90 -9.12 25.76 14.49
N GLU A 91 -9.60 25.39 15.68
CA GLU A 91 -9.26 24.11 16.31
C GLU A 91 -9.84 22.94 15.52
N GLN A 92 -11.05 23.12 14.97
CA GLN A 92 -11.69 22.16 14.08
C GLN A 92 -10.85 21.94 12.82
N PHE A 93 -10.42 23.02 12.15
CA PHE A 93 -9.57 22.91 10.96
C PHE A 93 -8.25 22.18 11.25
N GLU A 94 -7.58 22.50 12.36
CA GLU A 94 -6.33 21.83 12.75
C GLU A 94 -6.54 20.35 13.06
N TYR A 95 -7.66 20.01 13.70
CA TYR A 95 -8.02 18.63 13.98
C TYR A 95 -8.33 17.85 12.70
N GLU A 96 -9.10 18.43 11.78
CA GLU A 96 -9.43 17.85 10.47
C GLU A 96 -8.19 17.59 9.61
N ASP A 97 -7.27 18.54 9.55
CA ASP A 97 -6.02 18.44 8.80
C ASP A 97 -5.16 17.30 9.37
N TYR A 98 -5.02 17.26 10.70
CA TYR A 98 -4.31 16.19 11.39
C TYR A 98 -4.90 14.80 11.13
N LEU A 99 -6.23 14.66 11.19
CA LEU A 99 -6.89 13.40 10.86
C LEU A 99 -6.67 13.01 9.39
N SER A 100 -6.81 13.96 8.48
CA SER A 100 -6.69 13.73 7.05
C SER A 100 -5.28 13.27 6.68
N ASP A 101 -4.26 13.94 7.22
CA ASP A 101 -2.85 13.59 7.05
C ASP A 101 -2.53 12.19 7.58
N TYR A 102 -3.07 11.85 8.76
CA TYR A 102 -2.89 10.51 9.30
C TYR A 102 -3.53 9.47 8.38
N PHE A 103 -4.83 9.60 8.10
CA PHE A 103 -5.58 8.55 7.42
C PHE A 103 -5.21 8.40 5.94
N VAL A 104 -4.75 9.45 5.26
CA VAL A 104 -4.29 9.32 3.86
C VAL A 104 -3.04 8.44 3.73
N ASN A 105 -2.17 8.43 4.75
CA ASN A 105 -0.97 7.59 4.76
C ASN A 105 -1.27 6.11 5.02
N HIS A 106 -2.43 5.82 5.60
CA HIS A 106 -2.84 4.47 6.00
C HIS A 106 -3.99 3.92 5.16
N TYR A 107 -4.51 4.71 4.20
CA TYR A 107 -5.62 4.35 3.33
C TYR A 107 -5.13 3.69 2.05
N PHE A 108 -5.71 2.54 1.71
CA PHE A 108 -5.50 1.81 0.47
C PHE A 108 -6.81 1.59 -0.27
N HIS A 109 -6.84 1.95 -1.56
CA HIS A 109 -7.95 1.65 -2.47
C HIS A 109 -7.45 1.55 -3.91
N LEU A 110 -7.98 0.60 -4.67
CA LEU A 110 -7.68 0.49 -6.10
C LEU A 110 -8.46 1.55 -6.87
N ARG A 111 -7.77 2.62 -7.27
CA ARG A 111 -8.36 3.78 -7.96
C ARG A 111 -9.18 3.34 -9.17
N GLY A 112 -10.40 3.86 -9.28
CA GLY A 112 -11.29 3.58 -10.42
C GLY A 112 -12.04 2.26 -10.35
N THR A 113 -11.92 1.54 -9.22
CA THR A 113 -12.70 0.32 -8.94
C THR A 113 -13.76 0.58 -7.87
N ASP A 114 -14.77 -0.29 -7.82
CA ASP A 114 -15.80 -0.38 -6.78
C ASP A 114 -15.39 -1.28 -5.61
N THR A 115 -14.12 -1.67 -5.53
CA THR A 115 -13.63 -2.53 -4.45
C THR A 115 -13.71 -1.83 -3.11
N GLN A 116 -13.75 -2.58 -2.02
CA GLN A 116 -13.67 -1.97 -0.69
C GLN A 116 -12.34 -1.24 -0.48
N SER A 117 -12.41 -0.14 0.27
CA SER A 117 -11.21 0.53 0.77
C SER A 117 -10.74 -0.13 2.06
N PHE A 118 -9.42 -0.14 2.25
CA PHE A 118 -8.77 -0.67 3.44
C PHE A 118 -8.00 0.41 4.16
N TYR A 119 -7.93 0.28 5.48
CA TYR A 119 -6.96 0.98 6.31
C TYR A 119 -5.93 -0.02 6.81
N ILE A 120 -4.64 0.31 6.67
CA ILE A 120 -3.52 -0.53 7.07
C ILE A 120 -2.58 0.30 7.94
N GLY A 121 -2.26 -0.14 9.15
CA GLY A 121 -1.38 0.61 10.04
C GLY A 121 -0.92 -0.16 11.27
N LEU A 122 0.01 0.41 12.05
CA LEU A 122 0.46 -0.15 13.32
C LEU A 122 -0.50 0.22 14.44
N ILE A 123 -0.92 -0.77 15.22
CA ILE A 123 -1.74 -0.54 16.41
C ILE A 123 -0.85 -0.49 17.67
N PRO A 124 -1.33 -0.02 18.84
CA PRO A 124 -0.48 0.27 20.00
C PRO A 124 0.35 -0.90 20.57
N ASN A 125 0.00 -2.15 20.24
CA ASN A 125 0.78 -3.33 20.60
C ASN A 125 1.92 -3.65 19.61
N LEU A 126 2.15 -2.77 18.63
CA LEU A 126 3.13 -2.89 17.54
C LEU A 126 2.85 -4.00 16.52
N ASN A 127 1.64 -4.58 16.53
CA ASN A 127 1.17 -5.38 15.41
C ASN A 127 0.65 -4.48 14.29
N GLY A 128 0.63 -5.00 13.07
CA GLY A 128 -0.14 -4.42 11.99
C GLY A 128 -1.62 -4.78 12.13
N GLU A 129 -2.49 -3.87 11.71
CA GLU A 129 -3.90 -4.13 11.47
C GLU A 129 -4.24 -3.77 10.03
N ILE A 130 -5.09 -4.57 9.40
CA ILE A 130 -5.87 -4.18 8.23
C ILE A 130 -7.35 -4.21 8.59
N SER A 131 -8.06 -3.14 8.29
CA SER A 131 -9.49 -3.04 8.54
C SER A 131 -10.24 -2.34 7.41
N CYS A 132 -11.53 -2.63 7.32
CA CYS A 132 -12.42 -2.12 6.27
C CYS A 132 -13.86 -2.12 6.77
N SER A 133 -14.70 -1.30 6.13
CA SER A 133 -16.15 -1.32 6.32
C SER A 133 -16.80 -2.18 5.24
N VAL A 134 -17.63 -3.14 5.65
CA VAL A 134 -18.38 -4.07 4.79
C VAL A 134 -19.80 -4.16 5.33
N GLU A 135 -20.79 -3.75 4.54
CA GLU A 135 -22.23 -3.82 4.90
C GLU A 135 -22.53 -3.23 6.30
N ASP A 136 -22.06 -2.01 6.55
CA ASP A 136 -22.22 -1.28 7.82
C ASP A 136 -21.58 -1.96 9.04
N LYS A 137 -20.62 -2.86 8.80
CA LYS A 137 -19.81 -3.50 9.85
C LYS A 137 -18.33 -3.31 9.57
N TYR A 138 -17.54 -3.21 10.64
CA TYR A 138 -16.10 -3.16 10.52
C TYR A 138 -15.49 -4.56 10.68
N GLU A 139 -14.71 -4.96 9.69
CA GLU A 139 -13.84 -6.12 9.79
C GLU A 139 -12.42 -5.66 10.10
N ARG A 140 -11.72 -6.39 10.97
CA ARG A 140 -10.33 -6.12 11.32
C ARG A 140 -9.52 -7.40 11.42
N TYR A 141 -8.25 -7.32 11.00
CA TYR A 141 -7.33 -8.44 11.00
C TYR A 141 -5.95 -7.99 11.46
N GLU A 142 -5.46 -8.59 12.54
CA GLU A 142 -4.11 -8.32 13.06
C GLU A 142 -3.06 -9.21 12.40
N PHE A 143 -1.91 -8.65 12.05
CA PHE A 143 -0.80 -9.36 11.42
C PHE A 143 0.55 -8.77 11.86
N ASN A 144 1.66 -9.42 11.48
CA ASN A 144 3.00 -8.87 11.71
C ASN A 144 3.36 -7.88 10.59
N MET A 145 3.47 -6.59 10.94
CA MET A 145 3.70 -5.52 9.96
C MET A 145 5.02 -5.68 9.20
N ASP A 146 6.11 -5.98 9.91
CA ASP A 146 7.44 -6.15 9.29
C ASP A 146 7.46 -7.28 8.25
N SER A 147 6.82 -8.40 8.57
CA SER A 147 6.68 -9.54 7.66
C SER A 147 5.85 -9.16 6.44
N PHE A 148 4.70 -8.51 6.64
CA PHE A 148 3.85 -8.05 5.55
C PHE A 148 4.58 -7.10 4.61
N ILE A 149 5.25 -6.08 5.16
CA ILE A 149 6.04 -5.13 4.36
C ILE A 149 7.11 -5.85 3.57
N SER A 150 7.84 -6.78 4.18
CA SER A 150 8.91 -7.54 3.50
C SER A 150 8.36 -8.45 2.39
N GLU A 151 7.21 -9.08 2.62
CA GLU A 151 6.58 -10.00 1.66
C GLU A 151 5.97 -9.26 0.47
N VAL A 152 5.23 -8.16 0.71
CA VAL A 152 4.68 -7.32 -0.36
C VAL A 152 5.80 -6.80 -1.25
N ASP A 153 6.91 -6.43 -0.64
CA ASP A 153 8.06 -5.93 -1.33
C ASP A 153 8.72 -6.94 -2.28
N GLU A 154 8.92 -8.17 -1.80
CA GLU A 154 9.42 -9.26 -2.63
C GLU A 154 8.41 -9.67 -3.70
N GLU A 155 7.11 -9.63 -3.42
CA GLU A 155 6.08 -9.91 -4.41
C GLU A 155 6.04 -8.84 -5.52
N ILE A 156 6.15 -7.54 -5.18
CA ILE A 156 6.26 -6.46 -6.17
C ILE A 156 7.51 -6.66 -7.03
N LYS A 157 8.67 -6.93 -6.42
CA LYS A 157 9.92 -7.22 -7.17
C LYS A 157 9.76 -8.41 -8.11
N LYS A 158 9.10 -9.48 -7.66
CA LYS A 158 8.85 -10.68 -8.46
C LYS A 158 7.89 -10.39 -9.61
N PHE A 159 6.79 -9.70 -9.34
CA PHE A 159 5.83 -9.28 -10.36
C PHE A 159 6.49 -8.45 -11.46
N LEU A 160 7.25 -7.42 -11.08
CA LEU A 160 7.93 -6.54 -12.05
C LEU A 160 8.94 -7.28 -12.94
N LYS A 161 9.56 -8.36 -12.45
CA LYS A 161 10.44 -9.22 -13.27
C LYS A 161 9.68 -10.03 -14.32
N THR A 162 8.38 -10.22 -14.14
CA THR A 162 7.51 -10.94 -15.09
C THR A 162 6.85 -10.02 -16.12
N CYS A 163 6.92 -8.70 -15.93
CA CYS A 163 6.36 -7.72 -16.86
C CYS A 163 7.36 -7.39 -17.97
N ASP A 164 6.91 -7.37 -19.24
CA ASP A 164 7.73 -6.91 -20.34
C ASP A 164 7.68 -5.37 -20.43
N ILE A 165 8.63 -4.72 -19.76
CA ILE A 165 8.69 -3.26 -19.67
C ILE A 165 9.53 -2.72 -20.83
N SER A 166 8.90 -2.01 -21.76
CA SER A 166 9.57 -1.39 -22.91
C SER A 166 10.68 -0.40 -22.47
N ASN A 167 11.65 -0.13 -23.33
CA ASN A 167 12.72 0.84 -23.02
C ASN A 167 12.21 2.29 -22.93
N GLU A 168 11.15 2.64 -23.67
CA GLU A 168 10.53 3.97 -23.64
C GLU A 168 9.82 4.20 -22.30
N THR A 169 9.10 3.18 -21.84
CA THR A 169 8.49 3.04 -20.51
C THR A 169 9.56 3.19 -19.41
N LYS A 170 10.71 2.51 -19.51
CA LYS A 170 11.84 2.71 -18.56
C LYS A 170 12.38 4.14 -18.53
N LEU A 171 12.38 4.84 -19.66
CA LEU A 171 12.88 6.22 -19.79
C LEU A 171 11.89 7.27 -19.28
N PHE A 172 10.59 7.07 -19.49
CA PHE A 172 9.54 8.00 -19.03
C PHE A 172 9.44 8.05 -17.51
N PHE A 173 9.52 6.90 -16.84
CA PHE A 173 9.55 6.86 -15.37
C PHE A 173 10.96 6.92 -14.78
N LYS A 174 11.98 7.38 -15.52
CA LYS A 174 13.32 7.52 -14.95
C LYS A 174 13.36 8.36 -13.65
N GLY A 175 12.35 9.18 -13.37
CA GLY A 175 12.09 9.76 -12.03
C GLY A 175 11.51 8.74 -11.05
N SER A 176 10.25 8.33 -11.24
CA SER A 176 9.56 7.35 -10.39
C SER A 176 10.32 6.03 -10.32
N LEU A 177 10.45 5.29 -11.44
CA LEU A 177 11.26 4.07 -11.63
C LEU A 177 12.73 4.20 -11.24
N SER A 178 13.38 5.37 -11.12
CA SER A 178 14.74 5.39 -10.55
C SER A 178 14.75 5.05 -9.06
N TYR A 179 13.70 5.44 -8.32
CA TYR A 179 13.54 5.00 -6.94
C TYR A 179 13.29 3.48 -6.91
N TYR A 180 12.42 2.96 -7.79
CA TYR A 180 12.14 1.51 -7.91
C TYR A 180 13.33 0.68 -8.41
N TYR A 181 14.14 1.16 -9.35
CA TYR A 181 15.32 0.45 -9.85
C TYR A 181 16.50 0.58 -8.89
N LYS A 182 16.63 1.67 -8.12
CA LYS A 182 17.56 1.72 -6.98
C LYS A 182 17.12 0.74 -5.89
N TYR A 183 15.82 0.60 -5.69
CA TYR A 183 15.21 -0.37 -4.77
C TYR A 183 15.48 -1.83 -5.19
N VAL A 184 15.22 -2.18 -6.45
CA VAL A 184 15.48 -3.52 -7.03
C VAL A 184 16.99 -3.79 -7.22
N GLY A 185 17.78 -2.78 -7.59
CA GLY A 185 19.22 -2.87 -7.87
C GLY A 185 20.10 -3.05 -6.64
N SER A 186 19.63 -2.63 -5.45
CA SER A 186 20.32 -2.85 -4.17
C SER A 186 20.43 -4.33 -3.74
N VAL A 187 19.74 -5.23 -4.46
CA VAL A 187 19.78 -6.69 -4.25
C VAL A 187 20.84 -7.38 -5.15
N GLY A 188 21.42 -6.67 -6.13
CA GLY A 188 22.33 -7.26 -7.13
C GLY A 188 23.83 -7.02 -6.92
N GLU A 189 24.25 -6.06 -6.09
CA GLU A 189 25.68 -5.70 -5.98
C GLU A 189 26.45 -6.44 -4.87
N LYS A 190 25.77 -7.16 -3.96
CA LYS A 190 26.48 -7.90 -2.89
C LYS A 190 26.99 -9.29 -3.27
N THR A 191 26.61 -9.86 -4.41
CA THR A 191 27.06 -11.21 -4.80
C THR A 191 28.21 -11.25 -5.79
N ASN A 192 28.73 -10.11 -6.25
CA ASN A 192 29.86 -10.08 -7.19
C ASN A 192 31.19 -9.56 -6.63
N GLU A 193 31.23 -8.95 -5.45
CA GLU A 193 32.51 -8.49 -4.86
C GLU A 193 33.25 -9.56 -4.04
N GLU A 194 32.58 -10.62 -3.56
CA GLU A 194 33.24 -11.70 -2.81
C GLU A 194 33.83 -12.81 -3.70
N SER A 195 33.52 -12.82 -5.00
CA SER A 195 34.00 -13.83 -5.95
C SER A 195 35.35 -13.46 -6.61
N ILE A 196 35.88 -12.26 -6.40
CA ILE A 196 37.12 -11.77 -7.04
C ILE A 196 38.31 -11.67 -6.05
N LYS A 197 38.14 -12.00 -4.76
CA LYS A 197 39.24 -11.99 -3.77
C LYS A 197 39.85 -13.35 -3.43
N ARG A 198 39.73 -14.35 -4.31
CA ARG A 198 40.48 -15.61 -4.19
C ARG A 198 41.19 -16.05 -5.48
N ILE A 199 41.81 -15.12 -6.20
CA ILE A 199 42.97 -15.42 -7.04
C ILE A 199 43.91 -14.21 -6.99
N ASN A 200 44.86 -14.25 -6.05
CA ASN A 200 46.24 -13.79 -6.13
C ASN A 200 46.87 -13.86 -4.73
#